data_AF-A0A5D4RB32-F1
#
_entry.id   AF-A0A5D4RB32-F1
#
_cell.length_a   1.000
_cell.length_b   1.000
_cell.length_c   1.000
_cell.angle_alpha   90.00
_cell.angle_beta   90.00
_cell.angle_gamma   90.00
#
_symmetry.space_group_name_H-M   'P 1'
#
loop_
_entity.id
_entity.type
_entity.pdbx_description
1 polymer ?
#
loop_
_entity_poly.entity_id
_entity_poly.type
_entity_poly.pdbx_seq_one_letter_code
_entity_poly.pdbx_strand_id
1 'polypeptide(L)'
;MEIFSFDEGSQADIAGTIMISPEERSFWLAFCTFNIHWRGEVIQTRDDILIGEREQLKREYSIFHDLYQQLLMQLPWKDAAGLKMNLKLDEGLLYLIFTEMDTFREYCWEAGDTEGEELCSSYRILLKSLIEEDLSSKR
;
A
#
# COMPACT_ATOMS: atom_id res chain seq x y z
N MET A 1 -19.59 -5.15 19.15
CA MET A 1 -18.53 -5.33 18.14
C MET A 1 -18.83 -4.30 17.08
N GLU A 2 -18.12 -3.18 17.09
CA GLU A 2 -18.39 -2.07 16.16
C GLU A 2 -17.94 -2.49 14.77
N ILE A 3 -18.91 -2.51 13.84
CA ILE A 3 -18.68 -2.70 12.42
C ILE A 3 -18.20 -1.35 11.92
N PHE A 4 -16.93 -1.25 11.52
CA PHE A 4 -16.41 -0.06 10.87
C PHE A 4 -17.19 0.15 9.56
N SER A 5 -18.14 1.08 9.57
CA SER A 5 -18.79 1.58 8.37
C SER A 5 -17.85 2.59 7.71
N PHE A 6 -17.22 2.21 6.61
CA PHE A 6 -16.62 3.16 5.69
C PHE A 6 -17.77 3.90 4.98
N ASP A 7 -18.15 5.07 5.50
CA ASP A 7 -19.07 5.98 4.83
C ASP A 7 -18.41 6.53 3.55
N GLU A 8 -19.07 6.34 2.40
CA GLU A 8 -18.71 6.91 1.09
C GLU A 8 -18.90 8.45 1.00
N GLY A 9 -18.83 9.16 2.14
CA GLY A 9 -19.36 10.52 2.28
C GLY A 9 -18.39 11.61 2.76
N SER A 10 -17.14 11.29 3.08
CA SER A 10 -16.19 12.30 3.55
C SER A 10 -14.84 12.18 2.85
N GLN A 11 -14.54 13.17 1.99
CA GLN A 11 -13.17 13.60 1.73
C GLN A 11 -12.57 14.14 3.04
N ALA A 12 -12.22 13.25 3.98
CA ALA A 12 -11.26 13.59 5.00
C ALA A 12 -9.89 13.64 4.29
N ASP A 13 -9.44 14.87 4.04
CA ASP A 13 -8.26 15.19 3.24
C ASP A 13 -6.97 14.72 3.93
N ILE A 14 -6.37 13.71 3.28
CA ILE A 14 -4.96 13.25 3.29
C ILE A 14 -4.50 12.38 4.47
N ALA A 15 -3.91 11.22 4.16
CA ALA A 15 -2.89 10.61 5.02
C ALA A 15 -1.64 10.19 4.23
N GLY A 16 -0.80 11.19 3.94
CA GLY A 16 0.55 11.03 3.37
C GLY A 16 0.63 11.19 1.84
N THR A 17 1.37 12.20 1.38
CA THR A 17 2.00 12.16 0.06
C THR A 17 3.43 11.68 0.25
N ILE A 18 3.74 10.50 -0.26
CA ILE A 18 5.11 9.98 -0.26
C ILE A 18 5.77 10.36 -1.57
N MET A 19 6.98 10.90 -1.47
CA MET A 19 7.81 11.23 -2.63
C MET A 19 8.71 10.04 -2.95
N ILE A 20 8.52 9.43 -4.11
CA ILE A 20 9.31 8.28 -4.56
C ILE A 20 10.14 8.65 -5.79
N SER A 21 11.31 8.03 -5.94
CA SER A 21 12.11 8.13 -7.16
C SER A 21 11.57 7.21 -8.27
N PRO A 22 11.94 7.44 -9.54
CA PRO A 22 11.63 6.51 -10.63
C PRO A 22 12.15 5.08 -10.40
N GLU A 23 13.25 4.92 -9.68
CA GLU A 23 13.82 3.62 -9.33
C GLU A 23 12.95 2.90 -8.30
N GLU A 24 12.52 3.63 -7.26
CA GLU A 24 11.62 3.12 -6.21
C GLU A 24 10.23 2.73 -6.75
N ARG A 25 9.82 3.27 -7.91
CA ARG A 25 8.59 2.85 -8.60
C ARG A 25 8.56 1.34 -8.87
N SER A 26 9.70 0.74 -9.20
CA SER A 26 9.77 -0.69 -9.49
C SER A 26 9.44 -1.54 -8.26
N PHE A 27 9.95 -1.15 -7.09
CA PHE A 27 9.59 -1.71 -5.80
C PHE A 27 8.09 -1.60 -5.52
N TRP A 28 7.50 -0.42 -5.69
CA TRP A 28 6.07 -0.23 -5.44
C TRP A 28 5.18 -1.05 -6.40
N LEU A 29 5.59 -1.19 -7.66
CA LEU A 29 4.89 -2.06 -8.62
C LEU A 29 4.99 -3.53 -8.22
N ALA A 30 6.16 -4.00 -7.74
CA ALA A 30 6.34 -5.36 -7.26
C ALA A 30 5.48 -5.64 -6.01
N PHE A 31 5.49 -4.71 -5.05
CA PHE A 31 4.65 -4.77 -3.85
C PHE A 31 3.15 -4.86 -4.19
N CYS A 32 2.66 -4.04 -5.12
CA CYS A 32 1.26 -4.13 -5.57
C CYS A 32 0.98 -5.47 -6.25
N THR A 33 1.88 -5.93 -7.13
CA THR A 33 1.72 -7.19 -7.86
C THR A 33 1.63 -8.38 -6.90
N PHE A 34 2.49 -8.43 -5.88
CA PHE A 34 2.44 -9.43 -4.82
C PHE A 34 1.06 -9.46 -4.14
N ASN A 35 0.60 -8.30 -3.67
CA ASN A 35 -0.66 -8.17 -2.94
C ASN A 35 -1.89 -8.51 -3.79
N ILE A 36 -1.86 -8.18 -5.09
CA ILE A 36 -2.89 -8.54 -6.07
C ILE A 36 -2.91 -10.06 -6.27
N HIS A 37 -1.74 -10.68 -6.45
CA HIS A 37 -1.64 -12.10 -6.75
C HIS A 37 -2.11 -12.96 -5.57
N TRP A 38 -1.59 -12.71 -4.36
CA TRP A 38 -1.96 -13.42 -3.14
C TRP A 38 -3.48 -13.39 -2.90
N ARG A 39 -4.09 -12.20 -2.96
CA ARG A 39 -5.54 -12.05 -2.77
C ARG A 39 -6.32 -12.74 -3.89
N GLY A 40 -5.88 -12.57 -5.13
CA GLY A 40 -6.50 -13.21 -6.29
C GLY A 40 -6.51 -14.74 -6.17
N GLU A 41 -5.41 -15.33 -5.71
CA GLU A 41 -5.31 -16.75 -5.45
C GLU A 41 -6.30 -17.18 -4.36
N VAL A 42 -6.26 -16.56 -3.18
CA VAL A 42 -7.14 -16.91 -2.05
C VAL A 42 -8.62 -16.83 -2.45
N ILE A 43 -9.01 -15.77 -3.18
CA ILE A 43 -10.39 -15.62 -3.68
C ILE A 43 -10.75 -16.76 -4.63
N GLN A 44 -9.84 -17.22 -5.49
CA GLN A 44 -10.15 -18.23 -6.50
C GLN A 44 -10.11 -19.66 -5.98
N THR A 45 -9.23 -19.97 -5.02
CA THR A 45 -8.89 -21.35 -4.66
C THR A 45 -9.48 -21.81 -3.33
N ARG A 46 -9.83 -20.88 -2.43
CA ARG A 46 -10.34 -21.22 -1.10
C ARG A 46 -11.85 -21.08 -1.03
N ASP A 47 -12.55 -22.21 -1.04
CA ASP A 47 -14.01 -22.26 -0.91
C ASP A 47 -14.50 -22.17 0.55
N ASP A 48 -13.59 -22.34 1.51
CA ASP A 48 -13.86 -22.37 2.95
C ASP A 48 -13.92 -20.99 3.62
N ILE A 49 -13.54 -19.93 2.89
CA ILE A 49 -13.55 -18.56 3.43
C ILE A 49 -14.97 -18.04 3.61
N LEU A 50 -15.18 -17.31 4.71
CA LEU A 50 -16.48 -16.68 4.99
C LEU A 50 -16.78 -15.62 3.92
N ILE A 51 -18.07 -15.43 3.59
CA ILE A 51 -18.51 -14.45 2.58
C ILE A 51 -17.98 -13.04 2.90
N GLY A 52 -18.03 -12.62 4.16
CA GLY A 52 -17.55 -11.29 4.57
C GLY A 52 -16.04 -11.10 4.34
N GLU A 53 -15.24 -12.13 4.62
CA GLU A 53 -13.80 -12.14 4.40
C GLU A 53 -13.47 -12.09 2.90
N ARG A 54 -14.21 -12.86 2.09
CA ARG A 54 -14.09 -12.82 0.63
C ARG A 54 -14.35 -11.44 0.04
N GLU A 55 -15.40 -10.76 0.50
CA GLU A 55 -15.71 -9.39 0.05
C GLU A 55 -14.68 -8.37 0.52
N GLN A 56 -14.08 -8.57 1.70
CA GLN A 56 -12.95 -7.77 2.16
C GLN A 56 -11.72 -7.94 1.25
N LEU A 57 -11.35 -9.19 0.95
CA LEU A 57 -10.22 -9.49 0.04
C LEU A 57 -10.42 -8.91 -1.36
N LYS A 58 -11.65 -8.92 -1.89
CA LYS A 58 -11.98 -8.28 -3.18
C LYS A 58 -11.76 -6.77 -3.13
N ARG A 59 -12.17 -6.11 -2.04
CA ARG A 59 -11.97 -4.66 -1.87
C ARG A 59 -10.49 -4.32 -1.82
N GLU A 60 -9.73 -5.04 -1.01
CA GLU A 60 -8.27 -4.84 -0.93
C GLU A 60 -7.56 -5.15 -2.25
N TYR A 61 -8.00 -6.19 -2.97
CA TYR A 61 -7.50 -6.48 -4.33
C TYR A 61 -7.70 -5.28 -5.25
N SER A 62 -8.90 -4.69 -5.28
CA SER A 62 -9.19 -3.50 -6.09
C SER A 62 -8.31 -2.31 -5.69
N ILE A 63 -8.10 -2.10 -4.39
CA ILE A 63 -7.24 -1.02 -3.88
C ILE A 63 -5.79 -1.17 -4.40
N PHE A 64 -5.18 -2.36 -4.27
CA PHE A 64 -3.82 -2.57 -4.78
C PHE A 64 -3.75 -2.52 -6.31
N HIS A 65 -4.79 -2.99 -6.99
CA HIS A 65 -4.87 -2.86 -8.44
C HIS A 65 -4.94 -1.39 -8.88
N ASP A 66 -5.73 -0.56 -8.21
CA ASP A 66 -5.82 0.87 -8.52
C ASP A 66 -4.51 1.59 -8.23
N LEU A 67 -3.84 1.26 -7.12
CA LEU A 67 -2.51 1.78 -6.81
C LEU A 67 -1.49 1.42 -7.89
N TYR A 68 -1.51 0.16 -8.35
CA TYR A 68 -0.67 -0.32 -9.45
C TYR A 68 -0.92 0.48 -10.74
N GLN A 69 -2.18 0.70 -11.11
CA GLN A 69 -2.52 1.49 -12.30
C GLN A 69 -2.08 2.96 -12.16
N GLN A 70 -2.24 3.56 -10.98
CA GLN A 70 -1.75 4.92 -10.71
C GLN A 70 -0.24 5.01 -10.90
N LEU A 71 0.53 4.07 -10.34
CA LEU A 71 1.98 3.99 -10.51
C LEU A 71 2.37 3.81 -11.98
N LEU A 72 1.60 3.04 -12.77
CA LEU A 72 1.85 2.88 -14.20
C LEU A 72 1.66 4.18 -14.99
N MET A 73 0.58 4.90 -14.70
CA MET A 73 0.18 6.11 -15.43
C MET A 73 0.90 7.37 -14.97
N GLN A 74 1.49 7.35 -13.78
CA GLN A 74 2.16 8.52 -13.24
C GLN A 74 3.46 8.80 -13.98
N LEU A 75 3.64 10.07 -14.37
CA LEU A 75 4.85 10.57 -14.99
C LEU A 75 5.73 11.25 -13.93
N PRO A 76 7.05 11.00 -13.93
CA PRO A 76 7.95 11.71 -13.03
C PRO A 76 8.01 13.19 -13.40
N TRP A 77 8.11 14.03 -12.39
CA TRP A 77 8.35 15.46 -12.53
C TRP A 77 9.72 15.81 -11.96
N LYS A 78 10.31 16.93 -12.42
CA LYS A 78 11.66 17.34 -12.02
C LYS A 78 11.59 18.54 -11.09
N ASP A 79 12.22 18.44 -9.92
CA ASP A 79 12.47 19.54 -9.00
C ASP A 79 13.98 19.81 -8.84
N ALA A 80 14.35 20.64 -7.86
CA ALA A 80 15.75 20.95 -7.56
C ALA A 80 16.55 19.76 -6.99
N ALA A 81 15.87 18.74 -6.46
CA ALA A 81 16.46 17.55 -5.85
C ALA A 81 16.49 16.34 -6.80
N GLY A 82 15.73 16.33 -7.90
CA GLY A 82 15.80 15.30 -8.92
C GLY A 82 14.46 15.00 -9.60
N LEU A 83 14.36 13.84 -10.25
CA LEU A 83 13.08 13.31 -10.73
C LEU A 83 12.33 12.65 -9.56
N LYS A 84 11.05 12.97 -9.42
CA LYS A 84 10.20 12.52 -8.33
C LYS A 84 8.80 12.15 -8.83
N MET A 85 8.13 11.29 -8.07
CA MET A 85 6.73 10.89 -8.26
C MET A 85 6.01 10.98 -6.90
N ASN A 86 4.74 11.35 -6.92
CA ASN A 86 3.95 11.58 -5.71
C ASN A 86 2.97 10.41 -5.53
N LEU A 87 3.22 9.56 -4.53
CA LEU A 87 2.30 8.52 -4.14
C LEU A 87 1.32 9.09 -3.11
N LYS A 88 0.04 9.20 -3.48
CA LYS A 88 -1.00 9.69 -2.57
C LYS A 88 -1.65 8.52 -1.87
N LEU A 89 -1.60 8.53 -0.54
CA LEU A 89 -2.23 7.52 0.30
C LEU A 89 -3.32 8.21 1.12
N ASP A 90 -4.51 7.61 1.13
CA ASP A 90 -5.51 7.94 2.16
C ASP A 90 -5.23 7.11 3.42
N GLU A 91 -5.92 7.43 4.52
CA GLU A 91 -5.70 6.79 5.82
C GLU A 91 -5.87 5.27 5.74
N GLY A 92 -6.94 4.79 5.11
CA GLY A 92 -7.20 3.36 4.98
C GLY A 92 -6.11 2.65 4.18
N LEU A 93 -5.68 3.26 3.08
CA LEU A 93 -4.60 2.74 2.24
C LEU A 93 -3.25 2.74 2.95
N LEU A 94 -2.93 3.82 3.69
CA LEU A 94 -1.70 3.93 4.47
C LEU A 94 -1.58 2.81 5.50
N TYR A 95 -2.64 2.55 6.28
CA TYR A 95 -2.65 1.46 7.25
C TYR A 95 -2.52 0.09 6.58
N LEU A 96 -3.26 -0.14 5.48
CA LEU A 96 -3.21 -1.40 4.74
C LEU A 96 -1.80 -1.68 4.21
N ILE A 97 -1.17 -0.68 3.57
CA ILE A 97 0.21 -0.82 3.07
C ILE A 97 1.17 -1.10 4.23
N PHE A 98 1.03 -0.38 5.34
CA PHE A 98 1.86 -0.58 6.53
C PHE A 98 1.78 -2.02 7.06
N THR A 99 0.58 -2.60 7.12
CA THR A 99 0.39 -3.99 7.59
C THR A 99 0.96 -5.03 6.62
N GLU A 100 0.86 -4.78 5.30
CA GLU A 100 1.35 -5.72 4.27
C GLU A 100 2.86 -5.64 4.04
N MET A 101 3.51 -4.56 4.50
CA MET A 101 4.93 -4.34 4.27
C MET A 101 5.81 -5.43 4.91
N ASP A 102 5.43 -5.95 6.09
CA ASP A 102 6.17 -7.02 6.75
C ASP A 102 6.09 -8.34 5.99
N THR A 103 4.90 -8.69 5.48
CA THR A 103 4.71 -9.90 4.66
C THR A 103 5.48 -9.80 3.35
N PHE A 104 5.46 -8.64 2.68
CA PHE A 104 6.25 -8.46 1.47
C PHE A 104 7.75 -8.46 1.75
N ARG A 105 8.19 -7.94 2.89
CA ARG A 105 9.58 -8.00 3.31
C ARG A 105 10.07 -9.43 3.48
N GLU A 106 9.27 -10.29 4.13
CA GLU A 106 9.57 -11.72 4.26
C GLU A 106 9.70 -12.39 2.89
N TYR A 107 8.78 -12.07 1.96
CA TYR A 107 8.87 -12.54 0.58
C TYR A 107 10.17 -12.09 -0.12
N CYS A 108 10.58 -10.82 0.01
CA CYS A 108 11.84 -10.33 -0.54
C CYS A 108 13.05 -11.07 0.05
N TRP A 109 13.05 -11.30 1.37
CA TRP A 109 14.10 -12.04 2.05
C TRP A 109 14.22 -13.49 1.55
N GLU A 110 13.10 -14.20 1.42
CA GLU A 110 13.08 -15.57 0.88
C GLU A 110 13.55 -15.64 -0.57
N ALA A 111 13.25 -14.61 -1.37
CA ALA A 111 13.70 -14.49 -2.76
C ALA A 111 15.17 -14.06 -2.90
N GLY A 112 15.83 -13.65 -1.81
CA GLY A 112 17.18 -13.09 -1.84
C GLY A 112 17.24 -11.66 -2.42
N ASP A 113 16.12 -10.95 -2.47
CA ASP A 113 16.00 -9.55 -2.89
C ASP A 113 16.34 -8.60 -1.73
N THR A 114 17.63 -8.33 -1.56
CA THR A 114 18.13 -7.48 -0.48
C THR A 114 17.68 -6.03 -0.60
N GLU A 115 17.57 -5.50 -1.82
CA GLU A 115 17.14 -4.12 -2.06
C GLU A 115 15.66 -3.95 -1.69
N GLY A 116 14.81 -4.90 -2.09
CA GLY A 116 13.41 -4.95 -1.69
C GLY A 116 13.23 -5.04 -0.18
N GLU A 117 14.06 -5.82 0.52
CA GLU A 117 14.01 -5.94 1.99
C GLU A 117 14.35 -4.61 2.70
N GLU A 118 15.41 -3.92 2.24
CA GLU A 118 15.84 -2.62 2.78
C GLU A 118 14.80 -1.53 2.52
N LEU A 119 14.20 -1.50 1.33
CA LEU A 119 13.13 -0.58 0.98
C LEU A 119 11.88 -0.83 1.83
N CYS A 120 11.48 -2.10 2.04
CA CYS A 120 10.38 -2.42 2.95
C CYS A 120 10.62 -1.86 4.35
N SER A 121 11.82 -2.07 4.89
CA SER A 121 12.18 -1.59 6.24
C SER A 121 12.13 -0.06 6.32
N SER A 122 12.65 0.62 5.29
CA SER A 122 12.68 2.09 5.21
C SER A 122 11.27 2.69 5.10
N TYR A 123 10.44 2.15 4.19
CA TYR A 123 9.07 2.61 4.02
C TYR A 123 8.20 2.29 5.23
N ARG A 124 8.43 1.17 5.91
CA ARG A 124 7.71 0.85 7.14
C ARG A 124 7.95 1.89 8.24
N ILE A 125 9.18 2.38 8.40
CA ILE A 125 9.50 3.46 9.34
C ILE A 125 8.78 4.74 8.93
N LEU A 126 8.86 5.11 7.65
CA LEU A 126 8.19 6.31 7.12
C LEU A 126 6.67 6.26 7.34
N LEU A 127 6.03 5.16 6.96
CA LEU A 127 4.59 4.95 7.11
C LEU A 127 4.17 5.00 8.57
N LYS A 128 4.96 4.40 9.47
CA LYS A 128 4.71 4.50 10.91
C LYS A 128 4.72 5.94 11.40
N SER A 129 5.71 6.74 11.00
CA SER A 129 5.78 8.15 11.38
C SER A 129 4.56 8.93 10.87
N LEU A 130 4.13 8.69 9.62
CA LEU A 130 2.94 9.33 9.05
C LEU A 130 1.65 8.96 9.80
N ILE A 131 1.51 7.69 10.20
CA ILE A 131 0.40 7.21 11.03
C ILE A 131 0.40 7.93 12.38
N GLU A 132 1.55 8.01 13.05
CA GLU A 132 1.67 8.63 14.38
C GLU A 132 1.41 10.15 14.34
N GLU A 133 1.87 10.84 13.29
CA GLU A 133 1.59 12.26 13.05
C GLU A 133 0.10 12.53 12.85
N ASP A 134 -0.58 11.75 12.00
CA ASP A 134 -2.03 11.88 11.77
C ASP A 134 -2.82 11.69 13.08
N LEU A 135 -2.51 10.63 13.85
CA LEU A 135 -3.15 10.36 15.14
C LEU A 135 -2.91 11.48 16.17
N SER A 136 -1.76 12.16 16.12
CA SER A 136 -1.45 13.28 17.00
C SER A 136 -2.20 14.56 16.61
N SER A 137 -2.45 14.77 15.31
CA SER A 137 -3.13 15.97 14.79
C SER A 137 -4.64 15.99 15.06
N LYS A 138 -5.23 14.81 15.28
CA LYS A 138 -6.65 14.61 15.59
C LYS A 138 -6.97 14.69 17.09
N ARG A 139 -5.97 14.87 17.96
CA ARG A 139 -6.12 15.02 19.43
C ARG A 139 -6.15 16.49 19.85
#